data_AF-A0A660ZPR6-F1
#
_entry.id   AF-A0A660ZPR6-F1
#
_cell.length_a   1.000
_cell.length_b   1.000
_cell.length_c   1.000
_cell.angle_alpha   90.00
_cell.angle_beta   90.00
_cell.angle_gamma   90.00
#
_symmetry.space_group_name_H-M   'P 1'
#
loop_
_entity.id
_entity.type
_entity.pdbx_description
1 polymer ?
#
loop_
_entity_poly.entity_id
_entity_poly.type
_entity_poly.pdbx_seq_one_letter_code
_entity_poly.pdbx_strand_id
1 'polypeptide(L)'
;AKGLNFLFQPDWKALLNYRVWLEGLSQSAWSTGAGWGLILTYAVYSRKHEDIVANSFLAGLGNNSASLLAALAIIPTVFAILPAEKAMAVVKDTGPASTGLTFIWIPRLFEKIAGGHVFLFLFFLALSIAAISSLISMIELGTRIMIDFGLSRKQGIVIVSTGSFLFGMP
;
A
#
# COMPACT_ATOMS: atom_id res chain seq x y z
N ALA A 1 2.79 19.93 -14.48
CA ALA A 1 4.07 19.65 -15.16
C ALA A 1 5.18 19.22 -14.19
N LYS A 2 5.60 20.06 -13.22
CA LYS A 2 6.77 19.78 -12.37
C LYS A 2 6.70 18.46 -11.58
N GLY A 3 5.55 18.12 -10.98
CA GLY A 3 5.40 16.86 -10.22
C GLY A 3 5.43 15.60 -11.10
N LEU A 4 4.86 15.64 -12.31
CA LEU A 4 4.95 14.52 -13.26
C LEU A 4 6.37 14.36 -13.78
N ASN A 5 7.06 15.46 -14.09
CA ASN A 5 8.47 15.42 -14.46
C ASN A 5 9.30 14.83 -13.32
N PHE A 6 9.05 15.22 -12.07
CA PHE A 6 9.75 14.64 -10.93
C PHE A 6 9.52 13.13 -10.80
N LEU A 7 8.30 12.65 -11.06
CA LEU A 7 7.95 11.23 -10.93
C LEU A 7 8.56 10.36 -12.05
N PHE A 8 8.59 10.85 -13.29
CA PHE A 8 8.96 10.04 -14.46
C PHE A 8 10.32 10.38 -15.08
N GLN A 9 10.99 11.45 -14.65
CA GLN A 9 12.32 11.77 -15.17
C GLN A 9 13.33 10.72 -14.66
N PRO A 10 13.91 9.90 -15.54
CA PRO A 10 14.88 8.89 -15.10
C PRO A 10 16.19 9.56 -14.69
N ASP A 11 16.73 9.14 -13.55
CA ASP A 11 18.12 9.45 -13.14
C ASP A 11 19.00 8.22 -13.39
N TRP A 12 19.63 8.18 -14.55
CA TRP A 12 20.50 7.08 -14.95
C TRP A 12 21.73 6.92 -14.04
N LYS A 13 22.19 8.00 -13.39
CA LYS A 13 23.32 7.92 -12.45
C LYS A 13 22.91 7.25 -11.16
N ALA A 14 21.65 7.41 -10.73
CA ALA A 14 21.14 6.74 -9.55
C ALA A 14 21.17 5.20 -9.69
N LEU A 15 21.01 4.66 -10.91
CA LEU A 15 21.07 3.22 -11.16
C LEU A 15 22.45 2.59 -10.89
N LEU A 16 23.52 3.40 -10.89
CA LEU A 16 24.87 2.95 -10.51
C LEU A 16 25.02 2.76 -8.99
N ASN A 17 24.10 3.31 -8.19
CA ASN A 17 24.10 3.16 -6.75
C ASN A 17 23.36 1.88 -6.35
N TYR A 18 24.07 0.93 -5.73
CA TYR A 18 23.49 -0.34 -5.27
C TYR A 18 22.30 -0.17 -4.32
N ARG A 19 22.23 0.95 -3.59
CA ARG A 19 21.12 1.23 -2.65
C ARG A 19 19.78 1.34 -3.37
N VAL A 20 19.74 1.86 -4.59
CA VAL A 20 18.50 1.97 -5.38
C VAL A 20 17.90 0.59 -5.64
N TRP A 21 18.74 -0.39 -5.94
CA TRP A 21 18.32 -1.78 -6.14
C TRP A 21 17.88 -2.42 -4.84
N LEU A 22 18.63 -2.20 -3.76
CA LEU A 22 18.28 -2.72 -2.44
C LEU A 22 16.92 -2.20 -1.96
N GLU A 23 16.69 -0.89 -2.07
CA GLU A 23 15.44 -0.23 -1.69
C GLU A 23 14.28 -0.69 -2.59
N GLY A 24 14.48 -0.77 -3.91
CA GLY A 24 13.46 -1.24 -4.85
C GLY A 24 13.05 -2.69 -4.62
N LEU A 25 14.02 -3.58 -4.42
CA LEU A 25 13.76 -5.00 -4.09
C LEU A 25 13.06 -5.14 -2.74
N SER A 26 13.50 -4.38 -1.73
CA SER A 26 12.88 -4.38 -0.40
C SER A 26 11.43 -3.88 -0.49
N GLN A 27 11.18 -2.78 -1.19
CA GLN A 27 9.85 -2.23 -1.39
C GLN A 27 8.95 -3.25 -2.08
N SER A 28 9.43 -3.91 -3.14
CA SER A 28 8.65 -4.91 -3.87
C SER A 28 8.33 -6.13 -2.99
N ALA A 29 9.29 -6.59 -2.17
CA ALA A 29 9.09 -7.71 -1.26
C ALA A 29 8.05 -7.39 -0.17
N TRP A 30 8.13 -6.21 0.46
CA TRP A 30 7.16 -5.76 1.46
C TRP A 30 5.79 -5.46 0.86
N SER A 31 5.74 -4.85 -0.33
CA SER A 31 4.50 -4.51 -1.02
C SER A 31 3.69 -5.74 -1.41
N THR A 32 4.36 -6.82 -1.84
CA THR A 32 3.70 -8.08 -2.24
C THR A 32 3.50 -9.06 -1.09
N GLY A 33 4.07 -8.79 0.09
CA GLY A 33 4.02 -9.70 1.24
C GLY A 33 4.86 -10.97 1.07
N ALA A 34 5.96 -10.88 0.30
CA ALA A 34 6.86 -12.01 0.06
C ALA A 34 7.43 -12.53 1.39
N GLY A 35 7.29 -13.84 1.64
CA GLY A 35 7.79 -14.49 2.86
C GLY A 35 6.88 -14.42 4.07
N TRP A 36 5.72 -13.75 4.00
CA TRP A 36 4.77 -13.64 5.13
C TRP A 36 3.82 -14.83 5.27
N GLY A 37 3.75 -15.73 4.28
CA GLY A 37 2.79 -16.84 4.25
C GLY A 37 1.39 -16.47 3.73
N LEU A 38 1.15 -15.20 3.35
CA LEU A 38 -0.13 -14.75 2.77
C LEU A 38 -0.49 -15.53 1.49
N ILE A 39 0.48 -15.70 0.58
CA ILE A 39 0.28 -16.45 -0.67
C ILE A 39 -0.04 -17.92 -0.39
N LEU A 40 0.59 -18.52 0.63
CA LEU A 40 0.28 -19.89 1.05
C LEU A 40 -1.17 -20.00 1.53
N THR A 41 -1.63 -19.01 2.30
CA THR A 41 -3.03 -18.95 2.76
C THR A 41 -3.98 -18.90 1.57
N TYR A 42 -3.73 -18.05 0.57
CA TYR A 42 -4.55 -18.02 -0.65
C TYR A 42 -4.52 -19.33 -1.43
N ALA A 43 -3.35 -19.97 -1.55
CA ALA A 43 -3.20 -21.24 -2.26
C ALA A 43 -4.05 -22.35 -1.63
N VAL A 44 -4.18 -22.38 -0.30
CA VAL A 44 -5.01 -23.36 0.41
C VAL A 44 -6.51 -23.21 0.11
N TYR A 45 -6.96 -22.01 -0.26
CA TYR A 45 -8.35 -21.74 -0.63
C TYR A 45 -8.59 -21.67 -2.14
N SER A 46 -7.55 -21.82 -2.97
CA SER A 46 -7.69 -21.82 -4.43
C SER A 46 -8.29 -23.13 -4.94
N ARG A 47 -8.96 -23.08 -6.10
CA ARG A 47 -9.59 -24.27 -6.71
C ARG A 47 -8.51 -25.11 -7.40
N LYS A 48 -8.72 -26.43 -7.47
CA LYS A 48 -7.78 -27.38 -8.09
C LYS A 48 -7.41 -27.08 -9.56
N HIS A 49 -8.24 -26.32 -10.27
CA HIS A 49 -8.05 -25.99 -11.69
C HIS A 49 -7.81 -24.50 -11.96
N GLU A 50 -7.43 -23.72 -10.94
CA GLU A 50 -7.03 -22.34 -11.19
C GLU A 50 -5.66 -22.24 -11.84
N ASP A 51 -5.52 -21.25 -12.74
CA ASP A 51 -4.23 -20.85 -13.28
C ASP A 51 -3.50 -19.95 -12.27
N ILE A 52 -2.71 -20.59 -11.41
CA ILE A 52 -1.94 -19.90 -10.36
C ILE A 52 -0.94 -18.91 -10.97
N VAL A 53 -0.37 -19.21 -12.15
CA VAL A 53 0.63 -18.35 -12.78
C VAL A 53 -0.03 -17.06 -13.28
N ALA A 54 -1.13 -17.18 -14.01
CA ALA A 54 -1.89 -16.02 -14.49
C ALA A 54 -2.43 -15.18 -13.33
N ASN A 55 -3.00 -15.81 -12.30
CA ASN A 55 -3.54 -15.11 -11.13
C ASN A 55 -2.44 -14.36 -10.37
N SER A 56 -1.28 -14.98 -10.17
CA SER A 56 -0.14 -14.34 -9.49
C SER A 56 0.41 -13.15 -10.30
N PHE A 57 0.48 -13.30 -11.63
CA PHE A 57 0.92 -12.20 -12.50
C PHE A 57 -0.06 -11.02 -12.48
N LEU A 58 -1.36 -11.29 -12.59
CA LEU A 58 -2.40 -10.26 -12.54
C LEU A 58 -2.44 -9.56 -11.18
N ALA A 59 -2.28 -10.31 -10.09
CA ALA A 59 -2.20 -9.73 -8.75
C ALA A 59 -1.00 -8.79 -8.60
N GLY A 60 0.19 -9.22 -9.06
CA GLY A 60 1.40 -8.39 -9.06
C GLY A 60 1.26 -7.14 -9.95
N LEU A 61 0.69 -7.29 -11.14
CA LEU A 61 0.43 -6.17 -12.05
C LEU A 61 -0.56 -5.16 -11.43
N GLY A 62 -1.65 -5.66 -10.83
CA GLY A 62 -2.64 -4.84 -10.14
C GLY A 62 -2.03 -4.06 -8.97
N ASN A 63 -1.22 -4.72 -8.14
CA ASN A 63 -0.53 -4.09 -7.02
C ASN A 63 0.41 -2.95 -7.46
N ASN A 64 1.23 -3.19 -8.48
CA ASN A 64 2.14 -2.18 -9.03
C ASN A 64 1.38 -1.03 -9.71
N SER A 65 0.31 -1.34 -10.44
CA SER A 65 -0.55 -0.34 -11.08
C SER A 65 -1.21 0.56 -10.04
N ALA A 66 -1.76 -0.02 -8.98
CA ALA A 66 -2.34 0.74 -7.86
C ALA A 66 -1.29 1.63 -7.18
N SER A 67 -0.07 1.12 -6.97
CA SER A 67 1.05 1.89 -6.41
C SER A 67 1.42 3.09 -7.30
N LEU A 68 1.46 2.88 -8.62
CA LEU A 68 1.75 3.95 -9.59
C LEU A 68 0.63 5.00 -9.62
N LEU A 69 -0.65 4.57 -9.57
CA LEU A 69 -1.80 5.48 -9.49
C LEU A 69 -1.77 6.31 -8.19
N ALA A 70 -1.41 5.70 -7.07
CA ALA A 70 -1.23 6.42 -5.81
C ALA A 70 -0.11 7.47 -5.90
N ALA A 71 1.04 7.13 -6.50
CA ALA A 71 2.13 8.08 -6.74
C ALA A 71 1.70 9.22 -7.67
N LEU A 72 0.93 8.93 -8.72
CA LEU A 72 0.36 9.92 -9.65
C LEU A 72 -0.65 10.85 -8.97
N ALA A 73 -1.36 10.38 -7.94
CA ALA A 73 -2.25 11.23 -7.15
C ALA A 73 -1.43 12.10 -6.17
N ILE A 74 -0.48 11.51 -5.45
CA ILE A 74 0.20 12.15 -4.32
C ILE A 74 1.31 13.10 -4.78
N ILE A 75 2.20 12.69 -5.68
CA ILE A 75 3.38 13.48 -6.04
C ILE A 75 3.00 14.80 -6.71
N PRO A 76 2.15 14.85 -7.75
CA PRO A 76 1.69 16.10 -8.34
C PRO A 76 0.97 17.01 -7.36
N THR A 77 0.24 16.43 -6.40
CA THR A 77 -0.45 17.17 -5.33
C THR A 77 0.52 17.99 -4.50
N VAL A 78 1.62 17.38 -4.02
CA VAL A 78 2.63 18.09 -3.23
C VAL A 78 3.24 19.25 -4.03
N PHE A 79 3.54 19.01 -5.31
CA PHE A 79 4.10 20.03 -6.21
C PHE A 79 3.10 21.12 -6.62
N ALA A 80 1.79 20.89 -6.44
CA ALA A 80 0.75 21.90 -6.65
C ALA A 80 0.56 22.81 -5.42
N ILE A 81 0.88 22.31 -4.22
CA ILE A 81 0.69 23.05 -2.96
C ILE A 81 1.98 23.77 -2.54
N LEU A 82 3.14 23.16 -2.76
CA LEU A 82 4.45 23.67 -2.32
C LEU A 82 5.30 24.19 -3.47
N PRO A 83 6.19 25.18 -3.20
CA PRO A 83 7.29 25.51 -4.12
C PRO A 83 8.13 24.27 -4.41
N ALA A 84 8.64 24.16 -5.64
CA ALA A 84 9.29 22.93 -6.13
C ALA A 84 10.42 22.42 -5.23
N GLU A 85 11.26 23.31 -4.69
CA GLU A 85 12.35 22.94 -3.78
C GLU A 85 11.85 22.27 -2.49
N LYS A 86 10.79 22.84 -1.89
CA LYS A 86 10.16 22.28 -0.69
C LYS A 86 9.41 20.99 -1.01
N ALA A 87 8.74 20.93 -2.15
CA ALA A 87 8.06 19.72 -2.60
C ALA A 87 9.04 18.55 -2.79
N MET A 88 10.21 18.80 -3.40
CA MET A 88 11.25 17.79 -3.56
C MET A 88 11.79 17.29 -2.22
N ALA A 89 12.02 18.19 -1.25
CA ALA A 89 12.47 17.80 0.08
C ALA A 89 11.43 16.92 0.79
N VAL A 90 10.16 17.29 0.73
CA VAL A 90 9.05 16.54 1.34
C VAL A 90 8.86 15.17 0.71
N VAL A 91 8.98 15.05 -0.62
CA VAL A 91 8.79 13.77 -1.32
C VAL A 91 9.98 12.82 -1.14
N LYS A 92 11.19 13.36 -0.95
CA LYS A 92 12.41 12.56 -0.71
C LYS A 92 12.59 12.12 0.74
N ASP A 93 11.87 12.73 1.67
CA ASP A 93 11.90 12.34 3.08
C ASP A 93 11.06 11.07 3.29
N THR A 94 11.76 9.95 3.50
CA THR A 94 11.15 8.62 3.69
C THR A 94 10.68 8.35 5.13
N GLY A 95 10.74 9.36 6.03
CA GLY A 95 10.29 9.26 7.41
C GLY A 95 8.75 9.34 7.61
N PRO A 96 8.27 9.76 8.81
CA PRO A 96 6.85 10.03 9.11
C PRO A 96 6.18 10.98 8.10
N ALA A 97 6.99 11.73 7.35
CA ALA A 97 6.59 12.54 6.21
C ALA A 97 5.83 11.74 5.14
N SER A 98 6.12 10.45 4.94
CA SER A 98 5.39 9.57 4.02
C SER A 98 3.91 9.41 4.42
N THR A 99 3.61 9.37 5.72
CA THR A 99 2.24 9.43 6.25
C THR A 99 1.65 10.83 6.04
N GLY A 100 2.47 11.87 6.22
CA GLY A 100 2.09 13.26 5.94
C GLY A 100 1.68 13.52 4.48
N LEU A 101 2.24 12.80 3.50
CA LEU A 101 1.83 12.87 2.09
C LEU A 101 0.33 12.65 1.89
N THR A 102 -0.20 11.57 2.47
CA THR A 102 -1.61 11.20 2.35
C THR A 102 -2.50 12.01 3.29
N PHE A 103 -2.10 12.22 4.53
CA PHE A 103 -2.98 12.79 5.56
C PHE A 103 -2.87 14.31 5.74
N ILE A 104 -1.88 14.98 5.14
CA ILE A 104 -1.70 16.44 5.21
C ILE A 104 -1.86 17.07 3.83
N TRP A 105 -1.17 16.55 2.82
CA TRP A 105 -1.10 17.22 1.52
C TRP A 105 -2.33 16.94 0.64
N ILE A 106 -2.87 15.72 0.63
CA ILE A 106 -4.11 15.42 -0.11
C ILE A 106 -5.31 16.26 0.40
N PRO A 107 -5.59 16.37 1.72
CA PRO A 107 -6.64 17.26 2.21
C PRO A 107 -6.46 18.71 1.78
N ARG A 108 -5.25 19.26 1.93
CA ARG A 108 -4.92 20.63 1.52
C ARG A 108 -5.09 20.89 0.03
N LEU A 109 -4.94 19.87 -0.82
CA LEU A 109 -5.24 20.01 -2.24
C LEU A 109 -6.73 20.15 -2.45
N PHE A 110 -7.51 19.22 -1.90
CA PHE A 110 -8.94 19.19 -2.13
C PHE A 110 -9.63 20.43 -1.57
N GLU A 111 -9.14 21.03 -0.48
CA GLU A 111 -9.61 22.34 0.00
C GLU A 111 -9.52 23.47 -1.05
N LYS A 112 -8.58 23.38 -2.00
CA LYS A 112 -8.40 24.38 -3.07
C LYS A 112 -9.23 24.09 -4.32
N ILE A 113 -9.88 22.92 -4.40
CA ILE A 113 -10.66 22.50 -5.56
C ILE A 113 -12.14 22.74 -5.25
N ALA A 114 -12.87 23.36 -6.18
CA ALA A 114 -14.32 23.50 -6.05
C ALA A 114 -14.98 22.11 -5.94
N GLY A 115 -15.75 21.88 -4.87
CA GLY A 115 -16.33 20.56 -4.58
C GLY A 115 -15.34 19.53 -4.01
N GLY A 116 -14.14 19.95 -3.60
CA GLY A 116 -13.08 19.07 -3.13
C GLY A 116 -13.44 18.14 -1.97
N HIS A 117 -14.38 18.51 -1.11
CA HIS A 117 -14.84 17.65 -0.01
C HIS A 117 -15.40 16.30 -0.50
N VAL A 118 -16.04 16.27 -1.68
CA VAL A 118 -16.54 15.02 -2.28
C VAL A 118 -15.36 14.13 -2.67
N PHE A 119 -14.34 14.70 -3.32
CA PHE A 119 -13.14 13.97 -3.71
C PHE A 119 -12.31 13.51 -2.51
N LEU A 120 -12.24 14.33 -1.46
CA LEU A 120 -11.61 13.98 -0.19
C LEU A 120 -12.29 12.76 0.45
N PHE A 121 -13.63 12.76 0.52
CA PHE A 121 -14.40 11.63 1.02
C PHE A 121 -14.16 10.36 0.19
N LEU A 122 -14.25 10.46 -1.14
CA LEU A 122 -14.03 9.32 -2.04
C LEU A 122 -12.60 8.78 -1.93
N PHE A 123 -11.61 9.64 -1.80
CA PHE A 123 -10.21 9.26 -1.63
C PHE A 123 -10.00 8.45 -0.34
N PHE A 124 -10.47 8.97 0.80
CA PHE A 124 -10.32 8.25 2.06
C PHE A 124 -11.18 6.99 2.13
N LEU A 125 -12.36 6.98 1.52
CA LEU A 125 -13.17 5.78 1.38
C LEU A 125 -12.41 4.70 0.60
N ALA A 126 -11.81 5.06 -0.54
CA ALA A 126 -11.00 4.15 -1.34
C ALA A 126 -9.77 3.66 -0.55
N LEU A 127 -9.09 4.55 0.18
CA LEU A 127 -7.94 4.21 1.03
C LEU A 127 -8.35 3.24 2.15
N SER A 128 -9.51 3.45 2.77
CA SER A 128 -10.04 2.55 3.80
C SER A 128 -10.40 1.18 3.23
N ILE A 129 -11.06 1.12 2.07
CA ILE A 129 -11.39 -0.15 1.39
C ILE A 129 -10.10 -0.90 1.05
N ALA A 130 -9.09 -0.21 0.52
CA ALA A 130 -7.78 -0.79 0.24
C ALA A 130 -7.14 -1.37 1.51
N ALA A 131 -7.11 -0.63 2.62
CA ALA A 131 -6.58 -1.11 3.89
C ALA A 131 -7.36 -2.33 4.44
N ILE A 132 -8.69 -2.31 4.38
CA ILE A 132 -9.54 -3.41 4.84
C ILE A 132 -9.29 -4.67 4.00
N SER A 133 -9.15 -4.54 2.68
CA SER A 133 -8.89 -5.69 1.79
C SER A 133 -7.61 -6.45 2.15
N SER A 134 -6.54 -5.72 2.47
CA SER A 134 -5.29 -6.29 2.96
C SER A 134 -5.46 -6.91 4.35
N LEU A 135 -6.16 -6.21 5.26
CA LEU A 135 -6.39 -6.68 6.62
C LEU A 135 -7.14 -8.02 6.67
N ILE A 136 -8.14 -8.22 5.81
CA ILE A 136 -8.88 -9.49 5.70
C ILE A 136 -7.92 -10.66 5.47
N SER A 137 -6.95 -10.47 4.58
CA SER A 137 -5.99 -11.51 4.21
C SER A 137 -5.01 -11.80 5.35
N MET A 138 -4.60 -10.77 6.10
CA MET A 138 -3.75 -10.93 7.27
C MET A 138 -4.47 -11.63 8.43
N ILE A 139 -5.75 -11.30 8.66
CA ILE A 139 -6.58 -11.99 9.66
C ILE A 139 -6.80 -13.45 9.26
N GLU A 140 -7.05 -13.75 7.98
CA GLU A 140 -7.23 -15.12 7.52
C GLU A 140 -5.94 -15.95 7.69
N LEU A 141 -4.77 -15.37 7.43
CA LEU A 141 -3.49 -16.02 7.70
C LEU A 141 -3.35 -16.42 9.18
N GLY A 142 -3.58 -15.49 10.11
CA GLY A 142 -3.53 -15.78 11.54
C GLY A 142 -4.60 -16.80 11.97
N THR A 143 -5.81 -16.66 11.42
CA THR A 143 -6.94 -17.58 11.68
C THR A 143 -6.61 -18.98 11.21
N ARG A 144 -5.95 -19.12 10.06
CA ARG A 144 -5.58 -20.42 9.50
C ARG A 144 -4.62 -21.17 10.44
N ILE A 145 -3.64 -20.47 10.99
CA ILE A 145 -2.71 -21.05 11.98
C ILE A 145 -3.50 -21.58 13.18
N MET A 146 -4.48 -20.82 13.70
CA MET A 146 -5.32 -21.26 14.82
C MET A 146 -6.14 -22.51 14.48
N ILE A 147 -6.65 -22.62 13.25
CA ILE A 147 -7.37 -23.80 12.78
C ILE A 147 -6.45 -25.02 12.73
N ASP A 148 -5.21 -24.86 12.27
CA ASP A 148 -4.24 -25.96 12.21
C ASP A 148 -3.86 -26.46 13.63
N PHE A 149 -4.01 -25.63 14.67
CA PHE A 149 -3.92 -26.03 16.08
C PHE A 149 -5.19 -26.72 16.63
N GLY A 150 -6.22 -26.92 15.81
CA GLY A 150 -7.46 -27.62 16.18
C GLY A 150 -8.60 -26.73 16.67
N LEU A 151 -8.46 -25.40 16.60
CA LEU A 151 -9.54 -24.48 16.95
C LEU A 151 -10.58 -24.39 15.82
N SER A 152 -11.84 -24.12 16.19
CA SER A 152 -12.85 -23.79 15.18
C SER A 152 -12.53 -22.44 14.53
N ARG A 153 -12.90 -22.27 13.25
CA ARG A 153 -12.72 -21.01 12.51
C ARG A 153 -13.24 -19.79 13.28
N LYS A 154 -14.43 -19.90 13.90
CA LYS A 154 -15.03 -18.79 14.67
C LYS A 154 -14.16 -18.39 15.86
N GLN A 155 -13.60 -19.36 16.59
CA GLN A 155 -12.66 -19.09 17.69
C GLN A 155 -11.39 -18.43 17.17
N GLY A 156 -10.81 -18.95 16.08
CA GLY A 156 -9.61 -18.38 15.45
C GLY A 156 -9.79 -16.92 15.06
N ILE A 157 -10.89 -16.58 14.36
CA ILE A 157 -11.19 -15.20 13.97
C ILE A 157 -11.31 -14.28 15.18
N VAL A 158 -12.05 -14.69 16.22
CA VAL A 158 -12.25 -13.88 17.43
C VAL A 158 -10.92 -13.66 18.15
N ILE A 159 -10.10 -14.69 18.33
CA ILE A 159 -8.80 -14.62 19.00
C ILE A 159 -7.86 -13.70 18.23
N VAL A 160 -7.70 -13.92 16.92
CA VAL A 160 -6.77 -13.15 16.08
C VAL A 160 -7.21 -11.69 15.98
N SER A 161 -8.50 -11.42 15.78
CA SER A 161 -9.02 -10.05 15.66
C SER A 161 -8.91 -9.29 16.98
N THR A 162 -9.31 -9.93 18.10
CA THR A 162 -9.22 -9.31 19.43
C THR A 162 -7.77 -9.10 19.85
N GLY A 163 -6.90 -10.10 19.61
CA GLY A 163 -5.48 -9.98 19.86
C GLY A 163 -4.86 -8.83 19.06
N SER A 164 -5.11 -8.79 17.74
CA SER A 164 -4.63 -7.71 16.87
C SER A 164 -5.11 -6.33 17.33
N PHE A 165 -6.36 -6.23 17.78
CA PHE A 165 -6.92 -4.98 18.30
C PHE A 165 -6.27 -4.55 19.62
N LEU A 166 -6.13 -5.46 20.58
CA LEU A 166 -5.56 -5.17 21.90
C LEU A 166 -4.06 -4.80 21.81
N PHE A 167 -3.27 -5.55 21.03
CA PHE A 167 -1.85 -5.24 20.82
C PHE A 167 -1.62 -4.04 19.89
N GLY A 168 -2.64 -3.65 19.11
CA GLY A 168 -2.61 -2.45 18.28
C GLY A 168 -3.02 -1.18 19.02
N MET A 169 -3.47 -1.27 20.28
CA MET A 169 -3.72 -0.09 21.10
C MET A 169 -2.37 0.55 21.51
N PRO A 170 -2.23 1.88 21.38
CA PRO A 170 -1.04 2.59 21.81
C PRO A 170 -0.88 2.62 23.33
#